data_AF-A0A2V8QZH1-F1
#
_entry.id   AF-A0A2V8QZH1-F1
#
_cell.length_a   1.000
_cell.length_b   1.000
_cell.length_c   1.000
_cell.angle_alpha   90.00
_cell.angle_beta   90.00
_cell.angle_gamma   90.00
#
_symmetry.space_group_name_H-M   'P 1'
#
loop_
_entity.id
_entity.type
_entity.pdbx_description
1 polymer ?
#
loop_
_entity_poly.entity_id
_entity_poly.type
_entity_poly.pdbx_seq_one_letter_code
_entity_poly.pdbx_strand_id
1 'polypeptide(L)'
;MIWNLYPDYRVYIDGRADVYGDDYLEEFLHTHDGVANWRAPLEREAVRTVFVNPDAPLASLLRQDAGWRKVFEDGEAVIFVRE
;
A
#
# COMPACT_ATOMS: atom_id res chain seq x y z
N MET A 1 7.34 14.21 -1.80
CA MET A 1 7.32 13.57 -0.47
C MET A 1 8.27 12.37 -0.36
N ILE A 2 8.20 11.39 -1.26
CA ILE A 2 8.95 10.11 -1.18
C ILE A 2 10.44 10.30 -0.84
N TRP A 3 11.15 11.18 -1.55
CA TRP A 3 12.57 11.44 -1.33
C TRP A 3 12.90 12.10 0.02
N ASN A 4 11.95 12.85 0.59
CA ASN A 4 12.17 13.64 1.81
C ASN A 4 11.92 12.84 3.09
N LEU A 5 11.29 11.67 2.98
CA LEU A 5 11.03 10.74 4.10
C LEU A 5 12.00 9.56 4.13
N TYR A 6 12.86 9.45 3.12
CA TYR A 6 13.95 8.49 3.11
C TYR A 6 15.05 8.95 4.09
N PRO A 7 15.69 8.03 4.86
CA PRO A 7 15.55 6.57 4.82
C PRO A 7 14.47 5.98 5.74
N ASP A 8 13.84 6.80 6.56
CA ASP A 8 12.94 6.33 7.63
C ASP A 8 11.69 5.63 7.08
N TYR A 9 11.19 6.08 5.93
CA TYR A 9 10.08 5.45 5.20
C TYR A 9 10.50 5.06 3.78
N ARG A 10 10.75 3.77 3.59
CA ARG A 10 10.99 3.16 2.28
C ARG A 10 9.66 2.84 1.61
N VAL A 11 9.53 3.20 0.34
CA VAL A 11 8.32 2.94 -0.45
C VAL A 11 8.39 1.56 -1.10
N TYR A 12 7.24 0.91 -1.21
CA TYR A 12 7.10 -0.38 -1.90
C TYR A 12 7.12 -0.22 -3.42
N ILE A 13 6.49 0.85 -3.92
CA ILE A 13 6.48 1.22 -5.33
C ILE A 13 6.46 2.76 -5.43
N ASP A 14 6.97 3.30 -6.54
CA ASP A 14 6.83 4.70 -6.91
C ASP A 14 6.55 4.83 -8.41
N GLY A 15 6.27 6.06 -8.88
CA GLY A 15 5.84 6.33 -10.24
C GLY A 15 6.82 5.93 -11.36
N ARG A 16 8.02 5.47 -11.05
CA ARG A 16 9.01 4.92 -12.00
C ARG A 16 8.67 3.49 -12.42
N ALA A 17 7.49 3.29 -13.00
CA ALA A 17 6.98 1.97 -13.40
C ALA A 17 7.93 1.20 -14.34
N ASP A 18 8.70 1.91 -15.17
CA ASP A 18 9.69 1.37 -16.12
C ASP A 18 10.85 0.62 -15.44
N VAL A 19 11.06 0.80 -14.14
CA VAL A 19 12.17 0.21 -13.37
C VAL A 19 11.79 -1.13 -12.73
N TYR A 20 10.49 -1.43 -12.55
CA TYR A 20 10.03 -2.57 -11.76
C TYR A 20 9.76 -3.84 -12.57
N GLY A 21 9.53 -3.71 -13.89
CA GLY A 21 9.13 -4.82 -14.76
C GLY A 21 7.67 -5.24 -14.58
N ASP A 22 7.15 -5.98 -15.57
CA ASP A 22 5.71 -6.26 -15.70
C ASP A 22 5.16 -7.09 -14.55
N ASP A 23 5.84 -8.17 -14.15
CA ASP A 23 5.38 -9.07 -13.09
C ASP A 23 5.19 -8.35 -11.74
N TYR A 24 6.12 -7.45 -11.40
CA TYR A 24 6.06 -6.69 -10.14
C TYR A 24 4.94 -5.65 -10.17
N LEU A 25 4.76 -4.99 -11.32
CA LEU A 25 3.68 -4.03 -11.50
C LEU A 25 2.30 -4.73 -11.42
N GLU A 26 2.16 -5.90 -12.04
CA GLU A 26 0.94 -6.71 -11.98
C GLU A 26 0.62 -7.13 -10.54
N GLU A 27 1.61 -7.61 -9.78
CA GLU A 27 1.40 -7.96 -8.36
C GLU A 27 0.99 -6.74 -7.50
N PHE A 28 1.58 -5.58 -7.77
CA PHE A 28 1.17 -4.34 -7.13
C PHE A 28 -0.28 -3.98 -7.47
N LEU A 29 -0.68 -4.05 -8.75
CA LEU A 29 -2.04 -3.78 -9.17
C LEU A 29 -3.03 -4.75 -8.53
N HIS A 30 -2.70 -6.04 -8.45
CA HIS A 30 -3.52 -7.02 -7.75
C HIS A 30 -3.70 -6.68 -6.27
N THR A 31 -2.63 -6.23 -5.61
CA THR A 31 -2.66 -5.78 -4.22
C THR A 31 -3.53 -4.53 -4.06
N HIS A 32 -3.34 -3.53 -4.92
CA HIS A 32 -4.07 -2.26 -4.91
C HIS A 32 -5.57 -2.44 -5.18
N ASP A 33 -5.91 -3.30 -6.14
CA ASP A 33 -7.28 -3.56 -6.54
C ASP A 33 -7.96 -4.62 -5.66
N GLY A 34 -7.23 -5.18 -4.70
CA GLY A 34 -7.78 -6.13 -3.74
C GLY A 34 -8.18 -7.46 -4.35
N VAL A 35 -7.60 -7.80 -5.50
CA VAL A 35 -7.85 -9.05 -6.21
C VAL A 35 -6.74 -10.06 -5.91
N ALA A 36 -7.04 -11.35 -6.10
CA ALA A 36 -6.14 -12.44 -5.76
C ALA A 36 -5.62 -12.33 -4.30
N ASN A 37 -4.46 -12.92 -3.99
CA ASN A 37 -3.88 -12.98 -2.66
C ASN A 37 -3.23 -11.63 -2.25
N TRP A 38 -4.00 -10.53 -2.28
CA TRP A 38 -3.54 -9.15 -2.03
C TRP A 38 -2.79 -8.96 -0.70
N ARG A 39 -3.02 -9.83 0.30
CA ARG A 39 -2.30 -9.79 1.58
C ARG A 39 -0.85 -10.23 1.46
N ALA A 40 -0.55 -11.17 0.57
CA ALA A 40 0.76 -11.82 0.52
C ALA A 40 1.91 -10.84 0.24
N PRO A 41 1.81 -9.88 -0.69
CA PRO A 41 2.87 -8.91 -0.91
C PRO A 41 3.08 -7.99 0.31
N LEU A 42 2.00 -7.56 0.96
CA LEU A 42 2.10 -6.75 2.18
C LEU A 42 2.82 -7.50 3.30
N GLU A 43 2.51 -8.79 3.50
CA GLU A 43 3.15 -9.65 4.50
C GLU A 43 4.61 -9.96 4.18
N ARG A 44 4.89 -10.37 2.94
CA ARG A 44 6.24 -10.74 2.48
C ARG A 44 7.24 -9.61 2.65
N GLU A 45 6.81 -8.38 2.36
CA GLU A 45 7.65 -7.18 2.46
C GLU A 45 7.59 -6.52 3.84
N ALA A 46 6.88 -7.13 4.80
CA ALA A 46 6.67 -6.60 6.14
C ALA A 46 6.19 -5.13 6.13
N VAL A 47 5.26 -4.80 5.23
CA VAL A 47 4.72 -3.43 5.11
C VAL A 47 4.07 -3.04 6.43
N ARG A 48 4.47 -1.91 7.01
CA ARG A 48 3.91 -1.39 8.28
C ARG A 48 3.01 -0.18 8.09
N THR A 49 3.01 0.40 6.91
CA THR A 49 2.24 1.60 6.60
C THR A 49 1.72 1.53 5.17
N VAL A 50 0.43 1.76 4.99
CA VAL A 50 -0.22 1.89 3.68
C VAL A 50 -0.79 3.29 3.58
N PHE A 51 -0.47 3.98 2.49
CA PHE A 51 -0.94 5.32 2.15
C PHE A 51 -1.50 5.30 0.74
N VAL A 52 -2.83 5.42 0.62
CA VAL A 52 -3.56 5.28 -0.64
C VAL A 52 -4.74 6.26 -0.67
N ASN A 53 -5.35 6.40 -1.85
CA ASN A 53 -6.62 7.14 -1.99
C ASN A 53 -7.73 6.45 -1.15
N PRO A 54 -8.64 7.20 -0.49
CA PRO A 54 -9.72 6.62 0.31
C PRO A 54 -10.65 5.67 -0.46
N ASP A 55 -10.80 5.88 -1.77
CA ASP A 55 -11.68 5.11 -2.65
C ASP A 55 -10.99 3.90 -3.29
N ALA A 56 -9.70 3.68 -3.03
CA ALA A 56 -8.98 2.51 -3.52
C ALA A 56 -9.60 1.21 -2.94
N PRO A 57 -9.75 0.13 -3.74
CA PRO A 57 -10.28 -1.14 -3.24
C PRO A 57 -9.51 -1.68 -2.03
N LEU A 58 -8.18 -1.58 -2.06
CA LEU A 58 -7.32 -1.94 -0.92
C LEU A 58 -7.70 -1.18 0.36
N ALA A 59 -8.05 0.11 0.29
CA ALA A 59 -8.47 0.87 1.47
C ALA A 59 -9.72 0.26 2.11
N SER A 60 -10.70 -0.16 1.29
CA SER A 60 -11.91 -0.83 1.77
C SER A 60 -11.64 -2.19 2.44
N LEU A 61 -10.64 -2.92 1.94
CA LEU A 61 -10.19 -4.18 2.54
C LEU A 61 -9.47 -3.95 3.88
N LEU A 62 -8.56 -2.99 3.93
CA LEU A 62 -7.80 -2.67 5.15
C LEU A 62 -8.69 -2.11 6.27
N ARG A 63 -9.80 -1.41 5.95
CA ARG A 63 -10.80 -1.00 6.94
C ARG A 63 -11.49 -2.19 7.63
N GLN A 64 -11.54 -3.35 6.99
CA GLN A 64 -12.18 -4.57 7.51
C GLN A 64 -11.17 -5.54 8.13
N ASP A 65 -9.87 -5.28 7.97
CA ASP A 65 -8.81 -6.16 8.45
C ASP A 65 -8.40 -5.77 9.88
N ALA A 66 -8.60 -6.68 10.84
CA ALA A 66 -8.28 -6.44 12.25
C ALA A 66 -6.77 -6.25 12.52
N GLY A 67 -5.90 -6.69 11.59
CA GLY A 67 -4.46 -6.48 11.67
C GLY A 67 -4.03 -5.05 11.31
N TRP A 68 -4.93 -4.24 10.74
CA TRP A 68 -4.63 -2.88 10.30
C TRP A 68 -5.45 -1.85 11.05
N ARG A 69 -4.79 -0.77 11.47
CA ARG A 69 -5.43 0.35 12.16
C ARG A 69 -5.33 1.60 11.30
N LYS A 70 -6.47 2.19 10.99
CA LYS A 70 -6.57 3.50 10.35
C LYS A 70 -6.11 4.59 11.33
N VAL A 71 -5.15 5.42 10.92
CA VAL A 71 -4.60 6.51 11.76
C VAL A 71 -4.87 7.90 11.22
N PHE A 72 -5.22 8.00 9.94
CA PHE A 72 -5.56 9.25 9.27
C PHE A 72 -6.48 8.96 8.10
N GLU A 73 -7.43 9.86 7.83
CA GLU A 73 -8.26 9.85 6.63
C GLU A 73 -8.81 11.26 6.37
N ASP A 74 -8.66 11.74 5.14
CA ASP A 74 -9.33 12.93 4.60
C ASP A 74 -9.88 12.64 3.19
N GLY A 75 -10.23 13.69 2.43
CA GLY A 75 -10.75 13.54 1.07
C GLY A 75 -9.72 13.14 0.02
N GLU A 76 -8.41 13.22 0.33
CA GLU A 76 -7.34 12.90 -0.62
C GLU A 76 -6.65 11.59 -0.29
N ALA A 77 -6.55 11.23 1.00
CA ALA A 77 -5.79 10.06 1.42
C ALA A 77 -6.27 9.41 2.72
N VAL A 78 -5.93 8.12 2.85
CA VAL A 78 -6.08 7.34 4.07
C VAL A 78 -4.77 6.64 4.42
N ILE A 79 -4.44 6.63 5.70
CA ILE A 79 -3.23 5.96 6.23
C ILE A 79 -3.64 4.83 7.18
N PHE A 80 -3.13 3.63 6.90
CA PHE A 80 -3.22 2.47 7.78
C PHE A 80 -1.85 2.10 8.31
N VAL A 81 -1.79 1.65 9.56
CA VAL A 81 -0.58 1.10 10.17
C VAL A 81 -0.85 -0.25 10.80
N ARG A 82 0.19 -1.09 10.87
CA ARG A 82 0.20 -2.31 11.69
C ARG A 82 1.54 -2.44 12.42
N GLU A 83 1.52 -3.17 13.53
CA GLU A 83 2.70 -3.44 14.37
C GLU A 83 3.57 -4.57 13.81
#